data_AF-C0HG19-F1
#
_entry.id   AF-C0HG19-F1
#
_cell.length_a   1.000
_cell.length_b   1.000
_cell.length_c   1.000
_cell.angle_alpha   90.00
_cell.angle_beta   90.00
_cell.angle_gamma   90.00
#
_symmetry.space_group_name_H-M   'P 1'
#
loop_
_entity.id
_entity.type
_entity.pdbx_description
1 polymer ?
#
loop_
_entity_poly.entity_id
_entity_poly.type
_entity_poly.pdbx_seq_one_letter_code
_entity_poly.pdbx_strand_id
1 'polypeptide(L)'
;MFMQVTRFKCGGFAIGVSICHNMADAFGVIQFLKCVTDLARGDEHPAVLPVWDRELLTARNPPDLTSLPFVQESHESSPVQPMTMDKMVGCYFLFGPREIAALRSQVTEPATNFELITAAMWMCRAEAIALALGCGSAGSQQQRASSSLLITMNVRGKAKLTPPLPRGFYGNGFVFVEAELCGATRSLGGTVELVQKAKRGMTEEYVKSMVDLFSLGGAPPYAQGWTFVVSDITRIGEDELDLGWAERVAGGVPIVGNDDATKMVSYQMRCKNADDEDCVVASMYLPEPAMNKFKEKILILATSKLAT
;
A
#
# COMPACT_ATOMS: atom_id res chain seq x y z
N MET A 1 -2.04 -22.37 4.21
CA MET A 1 -2.02 -21.77 2.86
C MET A 1 -2.91 -22.64 2.00
N PHE A 2 -3.78 -22.05 1.21
CA PHE A 2 -4.65 -22.75 0.26
C PHE A 2 -4.36 -22.21 -1.13
N MET A 3 -4.30 -23.10 -2.10
CA MET A 3 -4.13 -22.77 -3.52
C MET A 3 -5.25 -23.43 -4.31
N GLN A 4 -5.91 -22.65 -5.16
CA GLN A 4 -6.97 -23.11 -6.04
C GLN A 4 -6.59 -22.81 -7.49
N VAL A 5 -6.77 -23.79 -8.38
CA VAL A 5 -6.63 -23.61 -9.82
C VAL A 5 -8.01 -23.72 -10.46
N THR A 6 -8.44 -22.64 -11.11
CA THR A 6 -9.73 -22.58 -11.82
C THR A 6 -9.46 -22.55 -13.31
N ARG A 7 -9.85 -23.61 -14.03
CA ARG A 7 -9.73 -23.68 -15.50
C ARG A 7 -10.96 -23.08 -16.16
N PHE A 8 -10.75 -22.26 -17.18
CA PHE A 8 -11.81 -21.65 -17.98
C PHE A 8 -12.10 -22.47 -19.23
N LYS A 9 -13.30 -22.31 -19.80
CA LYS A 9 -13.74 -23.02 -21.01
C LYS A 9 -12.87 -22.72 -22.24
N CYS A 10 -12.20 -21.57 -22.28
CA CYS A 10 -11.29 -21.16 -23.36
C CYS A 10 -9.89 -21.78 -23.26
N GLY A 11 -9.62 -22.62 -22.26
CA GLY A 11 -8.30 -23.22 -22.03
C GLY A 11 -7.37 -22.43 -21.12
N GLY A 12 -7.66 -21.15 -20.88
CA GLY A 12 -6.98 -20.35 -19.84
C GLY A 12 -7.30 -20.85 -18.42
N PHE A 13 -6.56 -20.38 -17.42
CA PHE A 13 -6.81 -20.68 -16.02
C PHE A 13 -6.41 -19.52 -15.11
N ALA A 14 -6.91 -19.55 -13.87
CA ALA A 14 -6.50 -18.64 -12.79
C ALA A 14 -5.98 -19.45 -11.59
N ILE A 15 -4.96 -18.92 -10.92
CA ILE A 15 -4.46 -19.45 -9.65
C ILE A 15 -4.84 -18.46 -8.54
N GLY A 16 -5.65 -18.91 -7.60
CA GLY A 16 -5.97 -18.18 -6.38
C GLY A 16 -5.16 -18.71 -5.20
N VAL A 17 -4.55 -17.82 -4.42
CA VAL A 17 -3.84 -18.19 -3.18
C VAL A 17 -4.47 -17.48 -1.99
N SER A 18 -4.69 -18.23 -0.92
CA SER A 18 -5.09 -17.71 0.38
C SER A 18 -4.07 -18.14 1.43
N ILE A 19 -3.63 -17.19 2.26
CA ILE A 19 -2.59 -17.44 3.26
C ILE A 19 -2.93 -16.71 4.55
N CYS A 20 -2.58 -17.33 5.69
CA CYS A 20 -2.48 -16.59 6.95
C CYS A 20 -1.31 -15.60 6.85
N HIS A 21 -1.61 -14.30 6.90
CA HIS A 21 -0.61 -13.25 6.72
C HIS A 21 0.49 -13.27 7.79
N ASN A 22 0.26 -13.90 8.96
CA ASN A 22 1.32 -14.12 9.96
C ASN A 22 2.45 -15.02 9.42
N MET A 23 2.16 -15.86 8.44
CA MET A 23 3.16 -16.75 7.85
C MET A 23 4.02 -16.05 6.80
N ALA A 24 3.46 -15.20 5.94
CA ALA A 24 4.24 -14.52 4.90
C ALA A 24 3.56 -13.23 4.45
N ASP A 25 4.37 -12.28 4.01
CA ASP A 25 3.88 -11.13 3.24
C ASP A 25 3.82 -11.44 1.74
N ALA A 26 3.47 -10.43 0.94
CA ALA A 26 3.34 -10.55 -0.51
C ALA A 26 4.64 -11.08 -1.18
N PHE A 27 5.83 -10.69 -0.71
CA PHE A 27 7.08 -11.23 -1.25
C PHE A 27 7.20 -12.73 -0.99
N GLY A 28 6.88 -13.18 0.21
CA GLY A 28 6.90 -14.61 0.54
C GLY A 28 5.88 -15.43 -0.27
N VAL A 29 4.69 -14.87 -0.52
CA VAL A 29 3.67 -15.51 -1.37
C VAL A 29 4.16 -15.64 -2.81
N ILE A 30 4.75 -14.59 -3.38
CA ILE A 30 5.29 -14.67 -4.75
C ILE A 30 6.49 -15.60 -4.84
N GLN A 31 7.35 -15.63 -3.83
CA GLN A 31 8.44 -16.60 -3.77
C GLN A 31 7.91 -18.05 -3.75
N PHE A 32 6.84 -18.32 -3.01
CA PHE A 32 6.16 -19.61 -3.06
C PHE A 32 5.62 -19.91 -4.46
N LEU A 33 4.93 -18.97 -5.09
CA LEU A 33 4.41 -19.14 -6.45
C LEU A 33 5.53 -19.38 -7.47
N LYS A 34 6.67 -18.66 -7.37
CA LYS A 34 7.85 -18.89 -8.20
C LYS A 34 8.38 -20.30 -8.07
N CYS A 35 8.49 -20.80 -6.84
CA CYS A 35 8.85 -22.19 -6.59
C CYS A 35 7.88 -23.17 -7.27
N VAL A 36 6.57 -22.92 -7.18
CA VAL A 36 5.57 -23.74 -7.89
C VAL A 36 5.77 -23.67 -9.41
N THR A 37 6.02 -22.49 -9.97
CA THR A 37 6.20 -22.33 -11.42
C THR A 37 7.51 -22.95 -11.92
N ASP A 38 8.61 -22.82 -11.19
CA ASP A 38 9.90 -23.44 -11.51
C ASP A 38 9.75 -24.97 -11.62
N LEU A 39 9.16 -25.58 -10.59
CA LEU A 39 8.94 -27.03 -10.56
C LEU A 39 7.94 -27.49 -11.61
N ALA A 40 6.88 -26.71 -11.87
CA ALA A 40 5.89 -27.03 -12.90
C ALA A 40 6.43 -26.89 -14.33
N ARG A 41 7.46 -26.05 -14.54
CA ARG A 41 8.20 -25.90 -15.80
C ARG A 41 9.21 -27.05 -16.02
N GLY A 42 9.50 -27.83 -14.97
CA GLY A 42 10.39 -28.99 -15.03
C GLY A 42 11.80 -28.73 -14.50
N ASP A 43 12.03 -27.61 -13.81
CA ASP A 43 13.32 -27.36 -13.14
C ASP A 43 13.55 -28.37 -12.02
N GLU A 44 14.80 -28.79 -11.83
CA GLU A 44 15.17 -29.76 -10.79
C GLU A 44 14.93 -29.21 -9.38
N HIS A 45 15.20 -27.92 -9.19
CA HIS A 45 15.07 -27.20 -7.93
C HIS A 45 14.57 -25.76 -8.14
N PRO A 46 13.87 -25.16 -7.17
CA PRO A 46 13.47 -23.74 -7.23
C PRO A 46 14.70 -22.81 -7.30
N ALA A 47 14.58 -21.70 -8.03
CA ALA A 47 15.67 -20.73 -8.17
C ALA A 47 16.07 -20.05 -6.85
N VAL A 48 15.14 -19.97 -5.89
CA VAL A 48 15.37 -19.43 -4.55
C VAL A 48 14.77 -20.36 -3.50
N LEU A 49 15.62 -20.95 -2.66
CA LEU A 49 15.16 -21.78 -1.55
C LEU A 49 14.56 -20.93 -0.42
N PRO A 50 13.49 -21.40 0.23
CA PRO A 50 12.90 -20.70 1.36
C PRO A 50 13.85 -20.71 2.57
N VAL A 51 13.93 -19.58 3.27
CA VAL A 51 14.72 -19.41 4.49
C VAL A 51 13.78 -18.99 5.63
N TRP A 52 13.91 -19.65 6.78
CA TRP A 52 13.05 -19.41 7.95
C TRP A 52 13.45 -18.12 8.67
N ASP A 53 14.67 -18.07 9.19
CA ASP A 53 15.39 -16.99 9.90
C ASP A 53 14.54 -15.87 10.54
N ARG A 54 13.43 -16.22 11.21
CA ARG A 54 12.51 -15.24 11.84
C ARG A 54 13.15 -14.51 13.00
N GLU A 55 14.15 -15.13 13.61
CA GLU A 55 14.92 -14.58 14.69
C GLU A 55 15.64 -13.27 14.32
N LEU A 56 15.90 -13.04 13.01
CA LEU A 56 16.45 -11.78 12.50
C LEU A 56 15.55 -10.56 12.74
N LEU A 57 14.27 -10.78 13.01
CA LEU A 57 13.28 -9.75 13.34
C LEU A 57 12.68 -10.00 14.74
N THR A 58 13.54 -10.32 15.71
CA THR A 58 13.15 -10.42 17.12
C THR A 58 13.32 -9.09 17.83
N ALA A 59 12.44 -8.81 18.78
CA ALA A 59 12.56 -7.64 19.64
C ALA A 59 13.85 -7.65 20.46
N ARG A 60 14.34 -6.44 20.75
CA ARG A 60 15.45 -6.20 21.65
C ARG A 60 15.03 -6.49 23.09
N ASN A 61 16.03 -6.69 23.95
CA ASN A 61 15.83 -6.82 25.38
C ASN A 61 16.80 -5.89 26.13
N PRO A 62 16.32 -4.77 26.71
CA PRO A 62 14.93 -4.32 26.73
C PRO A 62 14.45 -3.78 25.37
N PRO A 63 13.12 -3.80 25.10
CA PRO A 63 12.54 -3.10 23.95
C PRO A 63 12.77 -1.59 24.01
N ASP A 64 12.97 -0.95 22.85
CA ASP A 64 13.21 0.49 22.71
C ASP A 64 12.33 1.11 21.61
N LEU A 65 11.48 2.07 21.99
CA LEU A 65 10.54 2.75 21.09
C LEU A 65 10.98 4.17 20.71
N THR A 66 12.20 4.58 21.05
CA THR A 66 12.70 5.96 20.86
C THR A 66 12.68 6.44 19.42
N SER A 67 12.81 5.52 18.46
CA SER A 67 12.79 5.84 17.03
C SER A 67 11.38 5.90 16.43
N LEU A 68 10.31 5.87 17.24
CA LEU A 68 8.92 5.98 16.79
C LEU A 68 8.30 7.30 17.27
N PRO A 69 8.31 8.37 16.44
CA PRO A 69 7.77 9.68 16.81
C PRO A 69 6.31 9.61 17.26
N PHE A 70 5.47 8.84 16.58
CA PHE A 70 4.04 8.72 16.87
C PHE A 70 3.72 8.07 18.23
N VAL A 71 4.65 7.30 18.80
CA VAL A 71 4.49 6.74 20.15
C VAL A 71 4.75 7.81 21.22
N GLN A 72 5.67 8.73 20.93
CA GLN A 72 6.03 9.83 21.83
C GLN A 72 5.02 10.98 21.75
N GLU A 73 4.48 11.21 20.56
CA GLU A 73 3.52 12.27 20.24
C GLU A 73 2.09 11.82 20.51
N SER A 74 1.80 11.12 21.62
CA SER A 74 0.42 10.72 21.97
C SER A 74 -0.46 11.95 22.24
N HIS A 75 -0.86 12.62 21.17
CA HIS A 75 -1.84 13.67 21.15
C HIS A 75 -3.16 13.02 21.55
N GLU A 76 -3.82 13.60 22.55
CA GLU A 76 -5.22 13.31 22.86
C GLU A 76 -6.00 13.36 21.55
N SER A 77 -6.32 12.18 21.01
CA SER A 77 -7.04 12.05 19.76
C SER A 77 -8.39 12.71 19.98
N SER A 78 -8.59 13.88 19.39
CA SER A 78 -9.88 14.55 19.37
C SER A 78 -10.91 13.53 18.87
N PRO A 79 -12.10 13.42 19.48
CA PRO A 79 -13.09 12.43 19.09
C PRO A 79 -13.48 12.70 17.64
N VAL A 80 -12.88 11.96 16.72
CA VAL A 80 -13.22 12.06 15.31
C VAL A 80 -14.51 11.29 15.14
N GLN A 81 -15.52 11.93 14.55
CA GLN A 81 -16.80 11.25 14.36
C GLN A 81 -16.58 9.94 13.59
N PRO A 82 -17.11 8.81 14.08
CA PRO A 82 -17.02 7.56 13.36
C PRO A 82 -17.68 7.74 12.00
N MET A 83 -16.93 7.46 10.93
CA MET A 83 -17.52 7.36 9.61
C MET A 83 -18.49 6.19 9.61
N THR A 84 -19.77 6.43 9.29
CA THR A 84 -20.71 5.34 9.06
C THR A 84 -20.26 4.58 7.82
N MET A 85 -19.88 3.32 8.00
CA MET A 85 -19.39 2.44 6.93
C MET A 85 -20.54 1.80 6.15
N ASP A 86 -21.70 2.46 6.12
CA ASP A 86 -22.88 1.95 5.45
C ASP A 86 -22.69 2.06 3.93
N LYS A 87 -22.82 0.93 3.25
CA LYS A 87 -22.65 0.79 1.79
C LYS A 87 -21.30 1.30 1.29
N MET A 88 -20.25 0.58 1.68
CA MET A 88 -18.91 0.77 1.13
C MET A 88 -18.81 0.30 -0.32
N VAL A 89 -18.01 1.01 -1.12
CA VAL A 89 -17.77 0.71 -2.53
C VAL A 89 -16.26 0.59 -2.77
N GLY A 90 -15.86 -0.51 -3.40
CA GLY A 90 -14.51 -0.72 -3.89
C GLY A 90 -14.39 -0.30 -5.35
N CYS A 91 -13.35 0.45 -5.69
CA CYS A 91 -13.05 0.85 -7.07
C CYS A 91 -11.56 0.71 -7.36
N TYR A 92 -11.24 0.45 -8.62
CA TYR A 92 -9.88 0.47 -9.15
C TYR A 92 -9.68 1.72 -10.00
N PHE A 93 -8.51 2.34 -9.86
CA PHE A 93 -8.10 3.54 -10.58
C PHE A 93 -6.83 3.25 -11.37
N LEU A 94 -6.88 3.48 -12.68
CA LEU A 94 -5.77 3.23 -13.59
C LEU A 94 -4.94 4.51 -13.78
N PHE A 95 -3.63 4.39 -13.62
CA PHE A 95 -2.66 5.46 -13.85
C PHE A 95 -1.69 5.00 -14.95
N GLY A 96 -1.94 5.45 -16.17
CA GLY A 96 -1.06 5.22 -17.31
C GLY A 96 -0.01 6.32 -17.47
N PRO A 97 0.78 6.28 -18.55
CA PRO A 97 1.81 7.28 -18.84
C PRO A 97 1.27 8.72 -18.84
N ARG A 98 0.06 8.91 -19.39
CA ARG A 98 -0.61 10.22 -19.44
C ARG A 98 -0.97 10.76 -18.07
N GLU A 99 -1.63 9.95 -17.24
CA GLU A 99 -2.06 10.34 -15.89
C GLU A 99 -0.84 10.62 -15.00
N ILE A 100 0.20 9.78 -15.10
CA ILE A 100 1.46 9.99 -14.39
C ILE A 100 2.13 11.29 -14.84
N ALA A 101 2.15 11.59 -16.14
CA ALA A 101 2.71 12.84 -16.66
C ALA A 101 1.93 14.07 -16.17
N ALA A 102 0.60 14.00 -16.11
CA ALA A 102 -0.25 15.07 -15.59
C ALA A 102 0.02 15.34 -14.10
N LEU A 103 0.09 14.28 -13.27
CA LEU A 103 0.46 14.41 -11.85
C LEU A 103 1.87 14.99 -11.69
N ARG A 104 2.83 14.49 -12.47
CA ARG A 104 4.22 14.93 -12.45
C ARG A 104 4.38 16.40 -12.83
N SER A 105 3.55 16.92 -13.75
CA SER A 105 3.61 18.32 -14.16
C SER A 105 3.23 19.31 -13.04
N GLN A 106 2.55 18.83 -12.00
CA GLN A 106 2.08 19.64 -10.87
C GLN A 106 3.06 19.65 -9.69
N VAL A 107 4.21 18.99 -9.83
CA VAL A 107 5.27 18.98 -8.81
C VAL A 107 6.58 19.47 -9.40
N THR A 108 7.34 20.23 -8.62
CA THR A 108 8.65 20.74 -9.03
C THR A 108 9.76 19.76 -8.71
N GLU A 109 9.66 19.09 -7.57
CA GLU A 109 10.67 18.16 -7.09
C GLU A 109 10.55 16.77 -7.73
N PRO A 110 11.67 16.06 -7.93
CA PRO A 110 11.65 14.68 -8.41
C PRO A 110 10.81 13.78 -7.51
N ALA A 111 9.83 13.09 -8.11
CA ALA A 111 8.96 12.16 -7.42
C ALA A 111 8.85 10.83 -8.17
N THR A 112 8.86 9.72 -7.44
CA THR A 112 8.58 8.39 -8.01
C THR A 112 7.10 8.28 -8.38
N ASN A 113 6.74 7.35 -9.29
CA ASN A 113 5.33 7.11 -9.61
C ASN A 113 4.53 6.71 -8.37
N PHE A 114 5.13 5.89 -7.49
CA PHE A 114 4.54 5.53 -6.19
C PHE A 114 4.21 6.77 -5.35
N GLU A 115 5.15 7.72 -5.23
CA GLU A 115 4.94 8.95 -4.44
C GLU A 115 3.85 9.83 -5.04
N LEU A 116 3.84 10.01 -6.37
CA LEU A 116 2.82 10.79 -7.06
C LEU A 116 1.42 10.20 -6.86
N ILE A 117 1.26 8.90 -7.12
CA ILE A 117 -0.03 8.20 -7.01
C ILE A 117 -0.49 8.21 -5.56
N THR A 118 0.39 7.88 -4.61
CA THR A 118 0.06 7.87 -3.18
C THR A 118 -0.39 9.24 -2.70
N ALA A 119 0.36 10.29 -3.03
CA ALA A 119 0.04 11.66 -2.62
C ALA A 119 -1.30 12.13 -3.23
N ALA A 120 -1.50 11.89 -4.53
CA ALA A 120 -2.74 12.21 -5.22
C ALA A 120 -3.95 11.51 -4.58
N MET A 121 -3.86 10.19 -4.39
CA MET A 121 -4.94 9.40 -3.80
C MET A 121 -5.20 9.80 -2.34
N TRP A 122 -4.15 10.01 -1.54
CA TRP A 122 -4.32 10.41 -0.15
C TRP A 122 -5.03 11.75 -0.01
N MET A 123 -4.56 12.75 -0.78
CA MET A 123 -5.13 14.10 -0.80
C MET A 123 -6.60 14.08 -1.25
N CYS A 124 -6.90 13.42 -2.38
CA CYS A 124 -8.27 13.32 -2.88
C CYS A 124 -9.18 12.54 -1.91
N ARG A 125 -8.66 11.51 -1.24
CA ARG A 125 -9.39 10.72 -0.24
C ARG A 125 -9.77 11.57 0.96
N ALA A 126 -8.80 12.30 1.53
CA ALA A 126 -9.02 13.15 2.69
C ALA A 126 -10.09 14.22 2.40
N GLU A 127 -9.99 14.89 1.24
CA GLU A 127 -10.97 15.90 0.83
C GLU A 127 -12.35 15.30 0.58
N ALA A 128 -12.44 14.16 -0.11
CA ALA A 128 -13.70 13.49 -0.40
C ALA A 128 -14.45 13.07 0.87
N ILE A 129 -13.72 12.60 1.88
CA ILE A 129 -14.28 12.24 3.20
C ILE A 129 -14.78 13.50 3.92
N ALA A 130 -13.97 14.55 3.98
CA ALA A 130 -14.35 15.81 4.64
C ALA A 130 -15.62 16.42 4.03
N LEU A 131 -15.76 16.37 2.70
CA LEU A 131 -16.95 16.82 1.99
C LEU A 131 -18.16 15.93 2.25
N ALA A 132 -17.98 14.60 2.25
CA ALA A 132 -19.07 13.66 2.51
C ALA A 132 -19.63 13.77 3.93
N LEU A 133 -18.80 14.13 4.91
CA LEU A 133 -19.20 14.32 6.31
C LEU A 133 -19.74 15.73 6.60
N GLY A 134 -19.81 16.63 5.61
CA GLY A 134 -20.29 18.00 5.79
C GLY A 134 -19.32 18.91 6.57
N CYS A 135 -18.12 18.43 6.91
CA CYS A 135 -17.09 19.16 7.65
C CYS A 135 -16.44 20.30 6.85
N GLY A 136 -16.81 20.48 5.57
CA GLY A 136 -16.30 21.53 4.67
C GLY A 136 -17.08 22.86 4.69
N SER A 137 -18.10 23.01 5.53
CA SER A 137 -18.93 24.23 5.57
C SER A 137 -18.35 25.27 6.54
N ALA A 138 -18.13 26.49 6.04
CA ALA A 138 -17.36 27.60 6.64
C ALA A 138 -17.90 28.22 7.96
N GLY A 139 -18.58 27.46 8.82
CA GLY A 139 -19.20 27.98 10.04
C GLY A 139 -19.05 27.13 11.30
N SER A 140 -18.67 25.86 11.21
CA SER A 140 -18.37 25.03 12.38
C SER A 140 -16.86 24.99 12.57
N GLN A 141 -16.39 25.64 13.63
CA GLN A 141 -15.05 25.57 14.22
C GLN A 141 -14.19 24.47 13.59
N GLN A 142 -13.31 24.87 12.67
CA GLN A 142 -12.34 24.08 11.92
C GLN A 142 -11.93 22.79 12.65
N GLN A 143 -12.74 21.74 12.56
CA GLN A 143 -12.36 20.43 13.07
C GLN A 143 -11.29 20.00 12.09
N ARG A 144 -10.03 20.16 12.49
CA ARG A 144 -8.86 19.65 11.78
C ARG A 144 -9.06 18.15 11.66
N ALA A 145 -9.73 17.74 10.60
CA ALA A 145 -9.79 16.37 10.20
C ALA A 145 -8.40 16.03 9.65
N SER A 146 -7.48 15.75 10.57
CA SER A 146 -6.17 15.20 10.22
C SER A 146 -6.41 13.83 9.61
N SER A 147 -5.86 13.61 8.41
CA SER A 147 -5.82 12.27 7.82
C SER A 147 -4.40 11.74 7.95
N SER A 148 -4.26 10.53 8.45
CA SER A 148 -2.97 9.83 8.49
C SER A 148 -2.78 8.96 7.25
N LEU A 149 -1.53 8.78 6.84
CA LEU A 149 -1.10 7.84 5.81
C LEU A 149 -0.16 6.83 6.46
N LEU A 150 -0.45 5.55 6.29
CA LEU A 150 0.49 4.48 6.61
C LEU A 150 0.99 3.84 5.30
N ILE A 151 2.31 3.75 5.15
CA ILE A 151 2.95 3.13 3.99
C ILE A 151 3.64 1.86 4.45
N THR A 152 3.32 0.72 3.83
CA THR A 152 4.11 -0.51 4.03
C THR A 152 5.45 -0.38 3.30
N MET A 153 6.55 -0.46 4.03
CA MET A 153 7.89 -0.35 3.50
C MET A 153 8.66 -1.65 3.68
N ASN A 154 9.09 -2.23 2.56
CA ASN A 154 9.89 -3.46 2.54
C ASN A 154 11.25 -3.23 3.22
N VAL A 155 11.63 -4.14 4.13
CA VAL A 155 12.93 -4.12 4.82
C VAL A 155 13.93 -5.12 4.22
N ARG A 156 13.52 -5.92 3.21
CA ARG A 156 14.42 -6.75 2.41
C ARG A 156 15.24 -5.87 1.48
N GLY A 157 16.38 -5.39 1.98
CA GLY A 157 17.35 -4.60 1.22
C GLY A 157 18.67 -4.47 1.99
N LYS A 158 19.79 -4.50 1.26
CA LYS A 158 21.15 -4.56 1.85
C LYS A 158 21.48 -3.44 2.84
N ALA A 159 20.78 -2.31 2.78
CA ALA A 159 21.04 -1.12 3.58
C ALA A 159 19.98 -0.83 4.66
N LYS A 160 19.05 -1.77 4.91
CA LYS A 160 17.93 -1.55 5.86
C LYS A 160 18.07 -2.29 7.17
N LEU A 161 18.82 -3.40 7.19
CA LEU A 161 19.10 -4.19 8.38
C LEU A 161 20.53 -4.71 8.33
N THR A 162 21.13 -4.87 9.51
CA THR A 162 22.45 -5.45 9.69
C THR A 162 22.37 -6.61 10.69
N PRO A 163 22.40 -7.89 10.24
CA PRO A 163 22.55 -8.35 8.85
C PRO A 163 21.28 -8.16 8.00
N PRO A 164 21.39 -8.12 6.66
CA PRO A 164 20.23 -8.04 5.79
C PRO A 164 19.41 -9.34 5.81
N LEU A 165 18.10 -9.25 5.56
CA LEU A 165 17.27 -10.45 5.40
C LEU A 165 17.78 -11.29 4.22
N PRO A 166 17.91 -12.62 4.39
CA PRO A 166 18.29 -13.53 3.31
C PRO A 166 17.34 -13.40 2.12
N ARG A 167 17.86 -13.63 0.90
CA ARG A 167 17.05 -13.60 -0.33
C ARG A 167 15.85 -14.55 -0.26
N GLY A 168 15.98 -15.67 0.45
CA GLY A 168 14.93 -16.66 0.63
C GLY A 168 13.96 -16.39 1.78
N PHE A 169 14.12 -15.29 2.53
CA PHE A 169 13.27 -14.96 3.68
C PHE A 169 11.84 -14.65 3.22
N TYR A 170 10.95 -15.61 3.47
CA TYR A 170 9.56 -15.56 3.03
C TYR A 170 8.60 -14.99 4.08
N GLY A 171 9.11 -14.60 5.27
CA GLY A 171 8.27 -14.11 6.37
C GLY A 171 7.62 -12.74 6.13
N ASN A 172 7.18 -12.08 7.20
CA ASN A 172 6.84 -10.66 7.11
C ASN A 172 8.13 -9.86 7.25
N GLY A 173 8.51 -9.14 6.19
CA GLY A 173 9.72 -8.34 6.11
C GLY A 173 9.42 -6.94 5.62
N PHE A 174 8.45 -6.29 6.26
CA PHE A 174 8.11 -4.89 6.05
C PHE A 174 7.72 -4.23 7.38
N VAL A 175 7.76 -2.90 7.42
CA VAL A 175 7.22 -2.10 8.53
C VAL A 175 6.30 -1.01 7.99
N PHE A 176 5.55 -0.35 8.87
CA PHE A 176 4.76 0.82 8.51
C PHE A 176 5.57 2.09 8.79
N VAL A 177 5.54 3.04 7.86
CA VAL A 177 5.91 4.44 8.14
C VAL A 177 4.68 5.32 8.05
N GLU A 178 4.65 6.38 8.86
CA GLU A 178 3.51 7.28 8.96
C GLU A 178 3.82 8.67 8.38
N ALA A 179 2.79 9.29 7.79
CA ALA A 179 2.71 10.72 7.56
C ALA A 179 1.33 11.24 7.98
N GLU A 180 1.26 12.51 8.40
CA GLU A 180 -0.01 13.18 8.71
C GLU A 180 -0.26 14.35 7.76
N LEU A 181 -1.51 14.47 7.31
CA LEU A 181 -2.04 15.57 6.52
C LEU A 181 -3.01 16.39 7.38
N CYS A 182 -2.59 17.59 7.79
CA CYS A 182 -3.44 18.52 8.54
C CYS A 182 -3.98 19.64 7.64
N GLY A 183 -5.30 19.87 7.66
CA GLY A 183 -5.90 21.09 7.11
C GLY A 183 -6.16 21.11 5.59
N ALA A 184 -6.87 22.15 5.14
CA ALA A 184 -7.80 22.10 4.01
C ALA A 184 -7.22 22.21 2.59
N THR A 185 -5.95 22.52 2.37
CA THR A 185 -5.39 22.59 1.01
C THR A 185 -3.87 22.47 1.04
N ARG A 186 -3.34 21.27 0.77
CA ARG A 186 -1.96 21.11 0.33
C ARG A 186 -1.95 20.89 -1.18
N SER A 187 -0.97 21.48 -1.87
CA SER A 187 -0.71 21.14 -3.26
C SER A 187 -0.29 19.65 -3.36
N LEU A 188 -0.36 19.08 -4.56
CA LEU A 188 0.18 17.74 -4.80
C LEU A 188 1.66 17.67 -4.37
N GLY A 189 2.46 18.71 -4.67
CA GLY A 189 3.86 18.81 -4.27
C GLY A 189 4.06 18.73 -2.75
N GLY A 190 3.31 19.52 -1.98
CA GLY A 190 3.41 19.48 -0.51
C GLY A 190 3.00 18.11 0.06
N THR A 191 2.04 17.42 -0.56
CA THR A 191 1.66 16.06 -0.14
C THR A 191 2.74 15.04 -0.51
N VAL A 192 3.39 15.17 -1.68
CA VAL A 192 4.53 14.34 -2.08
C VAL A 192 5.70 14.48 -1.10
N GLU A 193 6.00 15.69 -0.65
CA GLU A 193 7.08 15.93 0.32
C GLU A 193 6.85 15.17 1.64
N LEU A 194 5.60 15.07 2.11
CA LEU A 194 5.24 14.29 3.30
C LEU A 194 5.47 12.80 3.10
N VAL A 195 5.02 12.25 1.95
CA VAL A 195 5.25 10.85 1.58
C VAL A 195 6.75 10.56 1.55
N GLN A 196 7.53 11.44 0.93
CA GLN A 196 8.97 11.30 0.84
C GLN A 196 9.66 11.40 2.21
N LYS A 197 9.24 12.33 3.06
CA LYS A 197 9.75 12.47 4.42
C LYS A 197 9.51 11.21 5.24
N ALA A 198 8.30 10.65 5.20
CA ALA A 198 7.97 9.40 5.87
C ALA A 198 8.84 8.23 5.39
N LYS A 199 8.98 8.05 4.08
CA LYS A 199 9.83 7.01 3.49
C LYS A 199 11.31 7.14 3.89
N ARG A 200 11.84 8.37 3.92
CA ARG A 200 13.23 8.64 4.34
C ARG A 200 13.44 8.38 5.83
N GLY A 201 12.41 8.50 6.65
CA GLY A 201 12.44 8.22 8.09
C GLY A 201 12.68 6.75 8.46
N MET A 202 12.52 5.81 7.51
CA MET A 202 12.77 4.39 7.76
C MET A 202 14.28 4.07 7.84
N THR A 203 14.85 4.30 9.01
CA THR A 203 16.21 3.88 9.39
C THR A 203 16.21 2.45 9.95
N GLU A 204 17.39 1.86 10.15
CA GLU A 204 17.50 0.55 10.79
C GLU A 204 16.93 0.58 12.22
N GLU A 205 17.22 1.63 12.99
CA GLU A 205 16.68 1.79 14.35
C GLU A 205 15.16 1.97 14.35
N TYR A 206 14.59 2.65 13.35
CA TYR A 206 13.14 2.71 13.16
C TYR A 206 12.54 1.31 12.98
N VAL A 207 13.16 0.47 12.13
CA VAL A 207 12.69 -0.91 11.91
C VAL A 207 12.75 -1.71 13.21
N LYS A 208 13.86 -1.64 13.96
CA LYS A 208 14.01 -2.33 15.25
C LYS A 208 12.97 -1.86 16.27
N SER A 209 12.72 -0.54 16.36
CA SER A 209 11.69 -0.02 17.25
C SER A 209 10.27 -0.44 16.84
N MET A 210 9.98 -0.59 15.54
CA MET A 210 8.70 -1.16 15.09
C MET A 210 8.55 -2.63 15.51
N VAL A 211 9.62 -3.43 15.41
CA VAL A 211 9.63 -4.82 15.90
C VAL A 211 9.37 -4.86 17.41
N ASP A 212 10.03 -4.00 18.17
CA ASP A 212 9.83 -3.85 19.61
C ASP A 212 8.38 -3.48 19.95
N LEU A 213 7.80 -2.50 19.25
CA LEU A 213 6.40 -2.10 19.43
C LEU A 213 5.44 -3.29 19.25
N PHE A 214 5.61 -4.07 18.17
CA PHE A 214 4.77 -5.22 17.90
C PHE A 214 4.93 -6.33 18.96
N SER A 215 6.15 -6.53 19.46
CA SER A 215 6.41 -7.53 20.51
C SER A 215 5.71 -7.21 21.83
N LEU A 216 5.48 -5.92 22.09
CA LEU A 216 4.74 -5.42 23.24
C LEU A 216 3.21 -5.46 23.03
N GLY A 217 2.74 -5.99 21.90
CA GLY A 217 1.32 -5.96 21.52
C GLY A 217 0.84 -4.58 21.04
N GLY A 218 1.76 -3.65 20.79
CA GLY A 218 1.45 -2.35 20.21
C GLY A 218 1.10 -2.44 18.72
N ALA A 219 0.49 -1.38 18.20
CA ALA A 219 0.13 -1.26 16.79
C ALA A 219 0.47 0.14 16.27
N PRO A 220 0.68 0.30 14.95
CA PRO A 220 0.71 1.62 14.32
C PRO A 220 -0.58 2.40 14.64
N PRO A 221 -0.55 3.74 14.55
CA PRO A 221 -1.69 4.59 14.85
C PRO A 221 -2.79 4.44 13.79
N TYR A 222 -3.62 3.43 13.98
CA TYR A 222 -4.74 3.12 13.11
C TYR A 222 -6.00 3.85 13.60
N ALA A 223 -6.34 4.96 12.94
CA ALA A 223 -7.61 5.63 13.14
C ALA A 223 -8.59 5.17 12.05
N GLN A 224 -9.55 4.32 12.42
CA GLN A 224 -10.53 3.78 11.48
C GLN A 224 -11.27 4.92 10.75
N GLY A 225 -11.31 4.85 9.41
CA GLY A 225 -11.89 5.87 8.55
C GLY A 225 -10.95 7.04 8.20
N TRP A 226 -9.96 7.34 9.03
CA TRP A 226 -9.08 8.52 8.89
C TRP A 226 -7.67 8.18 8.43
N THR A 227 -7.23 6.95 8.68
CA THR A 227 -5.97 6.39 8.18
C THR A 227 -6.16 5.82 6.78
N PHE A 228 -5.35 6.30 5.84
CA PHE A 228 -5.18 5.71 4.52
C PHE A 228 -3.97 4.78 4.55
N VAL A 229 -4.16 3.47 4.33
CA VAL A 229 -3.05 2.52 4.25
C VAL A 229 -2.75 2.21 2.80
N VAL A 230 -1.48 2.33 2.40
CA VAL A 230 -1.02 2.02 1.05
C VAL A 230 0.06 0.95 1.07
N SER A 231 -0.05 0.01 0.13
CA SER A 231 0.96 -1.00 -0.13
C SER A 231 1.33 -1.03 -1.62
N ASP A 232 2.62 -0.95 -1.90
CA ASP A 232 3.14 -1.06 -3.26
C ASP A 232 3.58 -2.49 -3.52
N ILE A 233 2.83 -3.17 -4.39
CA ILE A 233 3.18 -4.50 -4.88
C ILE A 233 3.52 -4.49 -6.36
N THR A 234 3.82 -3.32 -6.94
CA THR A 234 4.26 -3.25 -8.33
C THR A 234 5.54 -4.05 -8.55
N ARG A 235 6.44 -4.17 -7.56
CA ARG A 235 7.77 -4.79 -7.71
C ARG A 235 8.01 -6.05 -6.88
N ILE A 236 6.96 -6.81 -6.55
CA ILE A 236 7.11 -8.07 -5.80
C ILE A 236 7.52 -9.27 -6.69
N GLY A 237 7.59 -9.07 -8.01
CA GLY A 237 8.06 -10.07 -8.97
C GLY A 237 6.97 -11.00 -9.49
N GLU A 238 5.71 -10.57 -9.49
CA GLU A 238 4.59 -11.29 -10.11
C GLU A 238 4.78 -11.52 -11.62
N ASP A 239 5.46 -10.60 -12.29
CA ASP A 239 5.79 -10.62 -13.71
C ASP A 239 6.86 -11.66 -14.07
N GLU A 240 7.60 -12.16 -13.08
CA GLU A 240 8.63 -13.20 -13.26
C GLU A 240 8.06 -14.62 -13.07
N LEU A 241 6.75 -14.76 -12.88
CA LEU A 241 6.11 -16.08 -12.80
C LEU A 241 6.03 -16.70 -14.20
N ASP A 242 6.82 -17.74 -14.45
CA ASP A 242 6.90 -18.40 -15.74
C ASP A 242 6.71 -19.92 -15.62
N LEU A 243 5.59 -20.40 -16.16
CA LEU A 243 5.25 -21.82 -16.25
C LEU A 243 5.89 -22.51 -17.46
N GLY A 244 6.47 -21.76 -18.40
CA GLY A 244 7.08 -22.27 -19.65
C GLY A 244 6.07 -22.64 -20.74
N TRP A 245 4.83 -22.94 -20.39
CA TRP A 245 3.78 -23.37 -21.34
C TRP A 245 2.51 -22.51 -21.30
N ALA A 246 2.47 -21.48 -20.44
CA ALA A 246 1.35 -20.56 -20.32
C ALA A 246 1.83 -19.13 -20.15
N GLU A 247 1.17 -18.19 -20.84
CA GLU A 247 1.41 -16.76 -20.71
C GLU A 247 0.62 -16.19 -19.51
N ARG A 248 1.30 -15.38 -18.67
CA ARG A 248 0.63 -14.63 -17.61
C ARG A 248 0.00 -13.37 -18.19
N VAL A 249 -1.34 -13.32 -18.16
CA VAL A 249 -2.10 -12.14 -18.63
C VAL A 249 -2.19 -11.05 -17.56
N ALA A 250 -2.53 -11.42 -16.32
CA ALA A 250 -2.72 -10.46 -15.23
C ALA A 250 -2.63 -11.16 -13.85
N GLY A 251 -2.57 -10.35 -12.80
CA GLY A 251 -2.53 -10.80 -11.40
C GLY A 251 -2.64 -9.60 -10.46
N GLY A 252 -2.90 -9.88 -9.18
CA GLY A 252 -2.97 -8.86 -8.14
C GLY A 252 -3.84 -9.29 -6.96
N VAL A 253 -4.02 -8.35 -6.02
CA VAL A 253 -4.85 -8.52 -4.83
C VAL A 253 -6.28 -8.03 -5.12
N PRO A 254 -7.29 -8.90 -5.01
CA PRO A 254 -8.67 -8.49 -5.22
C PRO A 254 -9.17 -7.60 -4.08
N ILE A 255 -9.94 -6.55 -4.40
CA ILE A 255 -10.74 -5.80 -3.42
C ILE A 255 -11.91 -6.67 -2.91
N VAL A 256 -12.25 -7.72 -3.66
CA VAL A 256 -13.39 -8.62 -3.37
C VAL A 256 -12.96 -9.66 -2.34
N GLY A 257 -13.59 -9.61 -1.16
CA GLY A 257 -13.37 -10.54 -0.04
C GLY A 257 -14.29 -10.21 1.14
N ASN A 258 -14.44 -11.14 2.09
CA ASN A 258 -15.28 -10.94 3.27
C ASN A 258 -14.59 -10.17 4.41
N ASP A 259 -13.28 -9.94 4.31
CA ASP A 259 -12.51 -9.28 5.36
C ASP A 259 -12.38 -7.78 5.08
N ASP A 260 -13.08 -6.96 5.86
CA ASP A 260 -13.01 -5.52 5.76
C ASP A 260 -11.62 -4.96 6.06
N ALA A 261 -10.75 -5.69 6.81
CA ALA A 261 -9.37 -5.28 7.03
C ALA A 261 -8.55 -5.25 5.74
N THR A 262 -8.72 -6.24 4.86
CA THR A 262 -8.02 -6.30 3.57
C THR A 262 -8.46 -5.21 2.60
N LYS A 263 -9.71 -4.75 2.69
CA LYS A 263 -10.26 -3.70 1.84
C LYS A 263 -9.81 -2.29 2.23
N MET A 264 -9.36 -2.10 3.48
CA MET A 264 -8.86 -0.81 3.95
C MET A 264 -7.45 -0.49 3.43
N VAL A 265 -6.73 -1.48 2.88
CA VAL A 265 -5.42 -1.28 2.24
C VAL A 265 -5.60 -1.00 0.75
N SER A 266 -5.06 0.13 0.30
CA SER A 266 -4.91 0.45 -1.12
C SER A 266 -3.65 -0.21 -1.68
N TYR A 267 -3.81 -1.16 -2.60
CA TYR A 267 -2.70 -1.81 -3.29
C TYR A 267 -2.42 -1.10 -4.61
N GLN A 268 -1.16 -0.71 -4.85
CA GLN A 268 -0.66 -0.34 -6.17
C GLN A 268 -0.09 -1.58 -6.86
N MET A 269 -0.59 -1.90 -8.04
CA MET A 269 -0.27 -3.11 -8.81
C MET A 269 0.08 -2.75 -10.24
N ARG A 270 1.02 -3.49 -10.84
CA ARG A 270 1.31 -3.36 -12.28
C ARG A 270 0.21 -4.03 -13.09
N CYS A 271 -0.18 -3.39 -14.17
CA CYS A 271 -1.08 -3.94 -15.17
C CYS A 271 -0.76 -3.33 -16.54
N LYS A 272 -1.33 -3.91 -17.59
CA LYS A 272 -1.32 -3.32 -18.91
C LYS A 272 -2.71 -2.79 -19.26
N ASN A 273 -2.77 -1.65 -19.95
CA ASN A 273 -4.03 -1.13 -20.46
C ASN A 273 -4.43 -1.80 -21.79
N ALA A 274 -5.52 -1.35 -22.40
CA ALA A 274 -6.02 -1.89 -23.66
C ALA A 274 -5.05 -1.67 -24.84
N ASP A 275 -4.14 -0.71 -24.71
CA ASP A 275 -3.13 -0.36 -25.71
C ASP A 275 -1.76 -1.04 -25.41
N ASP A 276 -1.74 -2.03 -24.50
CA ASP A 276 -0.54 -2.77 -24.05
C ASP A 276 0.52 -1.90 -23.33
N GLU A 277 0.15 -0.71 -22.87
CA GLU A 277 1.05 0.18 -22.11
C GLU A 277 1.12 -0.21 -20.63
N ASP A 278 2.33 -0.13 -20.06
CA ASP A 278 2.55 -0.34 -18.63
C ASP A 278 1.85 0.73 -17.80
N CYS A 279 0.98 0.28 -16.91
CA CYS A 279 0.17 1.10 -16.03
C CYS A 279 0.27 0.64 -14.57
N VAL A 280 -0.09 1.54 -13.66
CA VAL A 280 -0.34 1.21 -12.26
C VAL A 280 -1.83 1.25 -12.01
N VAL A 281 -2.41 0.17 -11.48
CA VAL A 281 -3.76 0.16 -10.95
C VAL A 281 -3.72 0.26 -9.43
N ALA A 282 -4.54 1.13 -8.87
CA ALA A 282 -4.65 1.32 -7.42
C ALA A 282 -6.08 1.09 -6.93
N SER A 283 -6.25 0.43 -5.79
CA SER A 283 -7.56 0.21 -5.18
C SER A 283 -7.96 1.34 -4.22
N MET A 284 -9.26 1.60 -4.11
CA MET A 284 -9.82 2.47 -3.07
C MET A 284 -11.14 1.91 -2.57
N TYR A 285 -11.37 1.97 -1.26
CA TYR A 285 -12.59 1.50 -0.59
C TYR A 285 -13.11 2.59 0.33
N LEU A 286 -14.28 3.15 -0.01
CA LEU A 286 -14.88 4.29 0.70
C LEU A 286 -16.41 4.13 0.76
N PRO A 287 -17.10 4.81 1.68
CA PRO A 287 -18.56 4.96 1.60
C PRO A 287 -18.94 5.56 0.25
N GLU A 288 -20.06 5.11 -0.32
CA GLU A 288 -20.51 5.52 -1.67
C GLU A 288 -20.50 7.05 -1.91
N PRO A 289 -20.98 7.92 -0.98
CA PRO A 289 -20.93 9.37 -1.18
C PRO A 289 -19.49 9.92 -1.29
N ALA A 290 -18.59 9.43 -0.45
CA ALA A 290 -17.18 9.81 -0.49
C ALA A 290 -16.49 9.26 -1.74
N MET A 291 -16.81 8.04 -2.17
CA MET A 291 -16.27 7.46 -3.41
C MET A 291 -16.65 8.29 -4.65
N ASN A 292 -17.87 8.82 -4.72
CA ASN A 292 -18.28 9.68 -5.83
C ASN A 292 -17.47 10.97 -5.88
N LYS A 293 -17.25 11.62 -4.73
CA LYS A 293 -16.40 12.82 -4.64
C LYS A 293 -14.93 12.51 -4.93
N PHE A 294 -14.44 11.37 -4.47
CA PHE A 294 -13.09 10.91 -4.76
C PHE A 294 -12.85 10.74 -6.27
N LYS A 295 -13.79 10.10 -6.99
CA LYS A 295 -13.72 9.91 -8.45
C LYS A 295 -13.62 11.24 -9.20
N GLU A 296 -14.45 12.22 -8.85
CA GLU A 296 -14.41 13.57 -9.44
C GLU A 296 -13.02 14.21 -9.23
N LYS A 297 -12.52 14.17 -7.99
CA LYS A 297 -11.26 14.82 -7.60
C LYS A 297 -10.03 14.19 -8.25
N ILE A 298 -9.93 12.86 -8.19
CA ILE A 298 -8.76 12.15 -8.74
C ILE A 298 -8.72 12.29 -10.27
N LEU A 299 -9.89 12.30 -10.94
CA LEU A 299 -9.97 12.53 -12.38
C LEU A 299 -9.46 13.93 -12.75
N ILE A 300 -9.94 14.96 -12.07
CA ILE A 300 -9.47 16.35 -12.29
C ILE A 300 -7.96 16.41 -12.10
N LEU A 301 -7.45 15.87 -10.99
CA LEU A 301 -6.03 15.94 -10.66
C LEU A 301 -5.16 15.18 -11.68
N ALA A 302 -5.61 14.01 -12.14
CA ALA A 302 -4.88 13.16 -13.09
C ALA A 302 -5.05 13.55 -14.57
N THR A 303 -5.90 14.54 -14.88
CA THR A 303 -6.13 15.03 -16.25
C THR A 303 -5.84 16.51 -16.44
N SER A 304 -5.61 17.26 -15.36
CA SER A 304 -5.25 18.67 -15.42
C SER A 304 -3.92 18.86 -16.13
N LYS A 305 -3.96 19.50 -17.30
CA LYS A 305 -2.79 20.16 -17.88
C LYS A 305 -2.72 21.55 -17.24
N LEU A 306 -1.58 21.92 -16.68
CA LEU A 306 -1.36 23.33 -16.32
C LEU A 306 -1.60 24.16 -17.57
N ALA A 307 -2.57 25.09 -17.50
CA ALA A 307 -2.64 26.19 -18.45
C ALA A 307 -1.35 26.99 -18.23
N THR A 308 -0.41 26.84 -19.15
CA THR A 308 0.84 27.61 -19.21
C THR A 308 0.55 29.09 -19.44
#